data_AF-A0A4P6G758-F1
#
_entry.id   AF-A0A4P6G758-F1
#
_cell.length_a   1.000
_cell.length_b   1.000
_cell.length_c   1.000
_cell.angle_alpha   90.00
_cell.angle_beta   90.00
_cell.angle_gamma   90.00
#
_symmetry.space_group_name_H-M   'P 1'
#
loop_
_entity.id
_entity.type
_entity.pdbx_description
1 polymer ?
#
loop_
_entity_poly.entity_id
_entity_poly.type
_entity_poly.pdbx_seq_one_letter_code
_entity_poly.pdbx_strand_id
1 'polypeptide(L)'
;MVSPVQQAAVDYIKSKLDDNGAFNTVTHAEMNDVKSKLSSLNATDADAVVDELQRQGQLDKLAGQATDGSWFGNGGYSANERRDLFNDLAAKLDGQSLAAVSNAFAKTDAGADGHQRVTEFAAAIATHAPNHHKVQYVEALKGQVADGKAWTENHILTVTSHGSDPEAAAIGQVLSSMKGSTYADDAFKALSSDQLRAVMKASVDETMTSGVGASPSVAWNTDDFGKLMDSAAAIPDADLKARIFDAGADTLRQVRETNGVAGRPLIRGKDDAMNAIASGLTKIIDSDATGVVRELAYNRETMDGSDLATYSRALMEGGQEKKLGEIMAKLQLGNGLDQNPAARLDATSQVKVAGGAAQERRENAGALGYFVGATYAGAQSWSTDVKKQQEMMTSVLDSTLTLIDKAKIGGPAKDAVGTAASVAKEWTHYAVRWALEDPGLAPAQRLERAALPVDPATNELGVGDDIRNAFNTSLSIVQRTAQP
;
A
#
# COMPACT_ATOMS: atom_id res chain seq x y z
N MET A 1 13.93 22.68 -29.49
CA MET A 1 13.75 22.86 -30.96
C MET A 1 13.66 21.47 -31.55
N VAL A 2 12.58 21.15 -32.24
CA VAL A 2 12.42 19.86 -32.90
C VAL A 2 13.21 19.80 -34.22
N SER A 3 13.64 18.60 -34.60
CA SER A 3 14.30 18.36 -35.89
C SER A 3 13.31 18.53 -37.07
N PRO A 4 13.77 18.72 -38.31
CA PRO A 4 12.88 18.77 -39.47
C PRO A 4 12.00 17.52 -39.64
N VAL A 5 12.50 16.34 -39.24
CA VAL A 5 11.75 15.08 -39.29
C VAL A 5 10.62 15.08 -38.25
N GLN A 6 10.92 15.55 -37.04
CA GLN A 6 9.96 15.68 -35.94
C GLN A 6 8.88 16.73 -36.29
N GLN A 7 9.28 17.90 -36.80
CA GLN A 7 8.32 18.93 -37.23
C GLN A 7 7.40 18.41 -38.34
N ALA A 8 7.93 17.70 -39.34
CA ALA A 8 7.12 17.11 -40.40
C ALA A 8 6.13 16.07 -39.86
N ALA A 9 6.50 15.31 -38.82
CA ALA A 9 5.59 14.38 -38.16
C ALA A 9 4.48 15.11 -37.38
N VAL A 10 4.83 16.17 -36.65
CA VAL A 10 3.87 17.03 -35.93
C VAL A 10 2.88 17.66 -36.91
N ASP A 11 3.36 18.24 -38.01
CA ASP A 11 2.52 18.88 -39.02
C ASP A 11 1.59 17.87 -39.70
N TYR A 12 2.10 16.66 -39.98
CA TYR A 12 1.31 15.56 -40.51
C TYR A 12 0.18 15.17 -39.55
N ILE A 13 0.50 14.90 -38.28
CA ILE A 13 -0.50 14.53 -37.27
C ILE A 13 -1.54 15.63 -37.11
N LYS A 14 -1.10 16.89 -37.03
CA LYS A 14 -1.99 18.05 -36.95
C LYS A 14 -2.94 18.14 -38.14
N SER A 15 -2.44 17.90 -39.35
CA SER A 15 -3.29 17.93 -40.56
C SER A 15 -4.37 16.83 -40.55
N LYS A 16 -4.10 15.69 -39.92
CA LYS A 16 -5.04 14.57 -39.79
C LYS A 16 -6.04 14.75 -38.66
N LEU A 17 -5.67 15.54 -37.65
CA LEU A 17 -6.56 15.96 -36.58
C LEU A 17 -7.34 17.22 -36.93
N ASP A 18 -7.19 17.80 -38.12
CA ASP A 18 -7.90 19.02 -38.51
C ASP A 18 -9.38 18.72 -38.78
N ASP A 19 -10.27 19.35 -38.01
CA ASP A 19 -11.71 19.17 -38.03
C ASP A 19 -12.44 20.34 -38.74
N ASN A 20 -11.71 21.23 -39.41
CA ASN A 20 -12.27 22.42 -40.06
C ASN A 20 -12.96 22.17 -41.43
N GLY A 21 -13.23 20.91 -41.80
CA GLY A 21 -13.84 20.52 -43.09
C GLY A 21 -15.38 20.48 -43.08
N ALA A 22 -16.02 20.36 -44.25
CA ALA A 22 -17.48 20.49 -44.44
C ALA A 22 -18.39 19.50 -43.66
N PHE A 23 -17.82 18.52 -42.95
CA PHE A 23 -18.53 17.56 -42.09
C PHE A 23 -18.06 17.57 -40.63
N ASN A 24 -17.08 18.41 -40.27
CA ASN A 24 -16.54 18.59 -38.91
C ASN A 24 -16.18 17.29 -38.15
N THR A 25 -15.61 16.26 -38.80
CA THR A 25 -15.24 15.00 -38.13
C THR A 25 -13.91 14.44 -38.61
N VAL A 26 -13.08 13.97 -37.68
CA VAL A 26 -11.88 13.16 -37.96
C VAL A 26 -12.31 11.72 -38.21
N THR A 27 -11.81 11.13 -39.30
CA THR A 27 -12.18 9.77 -39.69
C THR A 27 -11.32 8.70 -39.03
N HIS A 28 -11.84 7.48 -38.92
CA HIS A 28 -11.08 6.32 -38.45
C HIS A 28 -9.82 6.03 -39.29
N ALA A 29 -9.87 6.29 -40.60
CA ALA A 29 -8.70 6.16 -41.47
C ALA A 29 -7.62 7.19 -41.13
N GLU A 30 -8.00 8.43 -40.83
CA GLU A 30 -7.06 9.48 -40.40
C GLU A 30 -6.45 9.17 -39.03
N MET A 31 -7.23 8.59 -38.10
CA MET A 31 -6.70 8.10 -36.83
C MET A 31 -5.70 6.96 -37.04
N ASN A 32 -5.99 6.01 -37.93
CA ASN A 32 -5.03 4.94 -38.27
C ASN A 32 -3.75 5.46 -38.96
N ASP A 33 -3.86 6.52 -39.77
CA ASP A 33 -2.70 7.24 -40.31
C ASP A 33 -1.84 7.86 -39.19
N VAL A 34 -2.48 8.47 -38.17
CA VAL A 34 -1.78 9.04 -37.00
C VAL A 34 -1.08 7.95 -36.20
N LYS A 35 -1.76 6.84 -35.87
CA LYS A 35 -1.17 5.67 -35.21
C LYS A 35 0.03 5.16 -36.01
N SER A 36 -0.15 4.91 -37.31
CA SER A 36 0.92 4.41 -38.17
C SER A 36 2.13 5.35 -38.19
N LYS A 37 1.88 6.67 -38.24
CA LYS A 37 2.94 7.67 -38.19
C LYS A 37 3.71 7.61 -36.88
N LEU A 38 3.03 7.67 -35.73
CA LEU A 38 3.66 7.57 -34.40
C LEU A 38 4.43 6.26 -34.25
N SER A 39 3.85 5.14 -34.68
CA SER A 39 4.50 3.84 -34.58
C SER A 39 5.71 3.64 -35.50
N SER A 40 5.81 4.40 -36.59
CA SER A 40 6.97 4.40 -37.47
C SER A 40 8.19 5.15 -36.90
N LEU A 41 7.98 6.02 -35.90
CA LEU A 41 9.05 6.80 -35.28
C LEU A 41 9.87 5.92 -34.32
N ASN A 42 11.17 6.22 -34.25
CA ASN A 42 12.01 5.71 -33.16
C ASN A 42 11.63 6.40 -31.84
N ALA A 43 12.15 5.90 -30.71
CA ALA A 43 11.84 6.43 -29.39
C ALA A 43 12.09 7.94 -29.26
N THR A 44 13.28 8.41 -29.63
CA THR A 44 13.65 9.84 -29.54
C THR A 44 12.75 10.75 -30.37
N ASP A 45 12.40 10.34 -31.58
CA ASP A 45 11.53 11.14 -32.45
C ASP A 45 10.06 11.08 -32.00
N ALA A 46 9.59 9.92 -31.51
CA ALA A 46 8.24 9.78 -30.97
C ALA A 46 8.03 10.68 -29.75
N ASP A 47 9.00 10.67 -28.83
CA ASP A 47 9.03 11.46 -27.61
C ASP A 47 9.01 12.97 -27.91
N ALA A 48 9.93 13.44 -28.75
CA ALA A 48 9.97 14.85 -29.15
C ALA A 48 8.70 15.31 -29.91
N VAL A 49 8.05 14.40 -30.66
CA VAL A 49 6.78 14.69 -31.32
C VAL A 49 5.65 14.82 -30.31
N VAL A 50 5.58 13.95 -29.30
CA VAL A 50 4.55 14.04 -28.24
C VAL A 50 4.73 15.31 -27.41
N ASP A 51 5.94 15.65 -27.02
CA ASP A 51 6.26 16.90 -26.32
C ASP A 51 5.83 18.13 -27.12
N GLU A 52 6.09 18.13 -28.43
CA GLU A 52 5.74 19.23 -29.30
C GLU A 52 4.21 19.32 -29.54
N LEU A 53 3.52 18.17 -29.67
CA LEU A 53 2.06 18.12 -29.71
C LEU A 53 1.44 18.65 -28.41
N GLN A 54 2.02 18.34 -27.25
CA GLN A 54 1.60 18.88 -25.96
C GLN A 54 1.79 20.41 -25.94
N ARG A 55 2.99 20.88 -26.34
CA ARG A 55 3.33 22.31 -26.37
C ARG A 55 2.40 23.13 -27.28
N GLN A 56 1.92 22.52 -28.36
CA GLN A 56 0.97 23.14 -29.29
C GLN A 56 -0.51 22.93 -28.93
N GLY A 57 -0.81 22.28 -27.79
CA GLY A 57 -2.19 21.95 -27.38
C GLY A 57 -2.90 20.96 -28.29
N GLN A 58 -2.16 20.21 -29.12
CA GLN A 58 -2.70 19.20 -30.03
C GLN A 58 -2.82 17.83 -29.37
N LEU A 59 -2.11 17.58 -28.26
CA LEU A 59 -2.16 16.31 -27.56
C LEU A 59 -3.55 16.05 -26.95
N ASP A 60 -4.18 17.08 -26.37
CA ASP A 60 -5.54 16.99 -25.84
C ASP A 60 -6.56 16.66 -26.96
N LYS A 61 -6.36 17.23 -28.16
CA LYS A 61 -7.18 16.93 -29.35
C LYS A 61 -6.96 15.49 -29.84
N LEU A 62 -5.71 15.03 -29.89
CA LEU A 62 -5.38 13.65 -30.26
C LEU A 62 -6.05 12.65 -29.30
N ALA A 63 -5.99 12.92 -28.00
CA ALA A 63 -6.62 12.10 -27.00
C ALA A 63 -8.15 12.08 -27.21
N GLY A 64 -8.79 13.23 -27.44
CA GLY A 64 -10.24 13.32 -27.67
C GLY A 64 -10.69 12.54 -28.90
N GLN A 65 -9.95 12.64 -30.00
CA GLN A 65 -10.26 11.87 -31.22
C GLN A 65 -9.97 10.36 -31.08
N ALA A 66 -9.09 9.97 -30.15
CA ALA A 66 -8.83 8.56 -29.84
C ALA A 66 -9.96 7.93 -29.00
N THR A 67 -10.71 8.72 -28.24
CA THR A 67 -11.85 8.29 -27.41
C THR A 67 -13.19 8.43 -28.11
N ASP A 68 -13.38 9.48 -28.91
CA ASP A 68 -14.66 9.82 -29.52
C ASP A 68 -15.01 8.85 -30.64
N GLY A 69 -15.73 7.79 -30.28
CA GLY A 69 -16.53 6.98 -31.18
C GLY A 69 -17.76 7.75 -31.68
N SER A 70 -17.56 8.94 -32.28
CA SER A 70 -18.59 9.89 -32.72
C SER A 70 -19.88 9.19 -33.21
N TRP A 71 -21.05 9.76 -32.89
CA TRP A 71 -22.47 9.30 -33.05
C TRP A 71 -22.78 8.38 -34.26
N PHE A 72 -21.97 8.39 -35.33
CA PHE A 72 -22.12 7.55 -36.52
C PHE A 72 -20.99 6.51 -36.75
N GLY A 73 -20.14 6.22 -35.75
CA GLY A 73 -19.06 5.21 -35.86
C GLY A 73 -17.92 5.60 -36.80
N ASN A 74 -17.74 6.89 -37.09
CA ASN A 74 -16.82 7.36 -38.12
C ASN A 74 -15.43 7.79 -37.61
N GLY A 75 -15.18 7.83 -36.29
CA GLY A 75 -13.90 8.21 -35.67
C GLY A 75 -13.59 7.39 -34.42
N GLY A 76 -12.34 7.42 -33.93
CA GLY A 76 -11.87 6.67 -32.76
C GLY A 76 -11.12 5.37 -33.07
N TYR A 77 -10.38 4.85 -32.08
CA TYR A 77 -9.73 3.53 -32.17
C TYR A 77 -10.64 2.44 -31.59
N SER A 78 -10.64 1.25 -32.21
CA SER A 78 -11.12 0.05 -31.52
C SER A 78 -10.28 -0.23 -30.27
N ALA A 79 -10.82 -1.04 -29.34
CA ALA A 79 -10.10 -1.42 -28.14
C ALA A 79 -8.72 -2.05 -28.44
N ASN A 80 -8.63 -2.86 -29.51
CA ASN A 80 -7.36 -3.46 -29.91
C ASN A 80 -6.40 -2.42 -30.49
N GLU A 81 -6.87 -1.54 -31.37
CA GLU A 81 -6.01 -0.53 -31.98
C GLU A 81 -5.46 0.45 -30.97
N ARG A 82 -6.28 0.83 -29.99
CA ARG A 82 -5.91 1.67 -28.87
C ARG A 82 -4.87 0.99 -27.99
N ARG A 83 -5.08 -0.28 -27.64
CA ARG A 83 -4.12 -1.06 -26.86
C ARG A 83 -2.76 -1.14 -27.56
N ASP A 84 -2.74 -1.36 -28.88
CA ASP A 84 -1.49 -1.38 -29.64
C ASP A 84 -0.78 -0.03 -29.61
N LEU A 85 -1.53 1.08 -29.77
CA LEU A 85 -0.98 2.43 -29.66
C LEU A 85 -0.40 2.66 -28.26
N PHE A 86 -1.14 2.30 -27.21
CA PHE A 86 -0.72 2.47 -25.82
C PHE A 86 0.55 1.68 -25.52
N ASN A 87 0.63 0.43 -25.98
CA ASN A 87 1.82 -0.40 -25.82
C ASN A 87 3.03 0.20 -26.54
N ASP A 88 2.84 0.72 -27.75
CA ASP A 88 3.91 1.34 -28.55
C ASP A 88 4.42 2.64 -27.90
N LEU A 89 3.51 3.52 -27.46
CA LEU A 89 3.87 4.74 -26.74
C LEU A 89 4.55 4.42 -25.40
N ALA A 90 4.00 3.47 -24.62
CA ALA A 90 4.58 3.04 -23.35
C ALA A 90 6.02 2.53 -23.50
N ALA A 91 6.34 1.86 -24.61
CA ALA A 91 7.68 1.36 -24.88
C ALA A 91 8.68 2.43 -25.36
N LYS A 92 8.19 3.56 -25.91
CA LYS A 92 9.01 4.56 -26.60
C LYS A 92 9.21 5.86 -25.83
N LEU A 93 8.17 6.31 -25.13
CA LEU A 93 8.15 7.62 -24.49
C LEU A 93 8.91 7.62 -23.15
N ASP A 94 9.41 8.80 -22.79
CA ASP A 94 9.98 9.05 -21.46
C ASP A 94 8.88 9.31 -20.41
N GLY A 95 9.24 9.38 -19.12
CA GLY A 95 8.23 9.53 -18.08
C GLY A 95 7.43 10.85 -18.13
N GLN A 96 8.00 11.94 -18.65
CA GLN A 96 7.29 13.22 -18.76
C GLN A 96 6.28 13.18 -19.90
N SER A 97 6.68 12.65 -21.04
CA SER A 97 5.83 12.47 -22.22
C SER A 97 4.72 11.44 -21.92
N LEU A 98 5.02 10.36 -21.17
CA LEU A 98 3.99 9.43 -20.68
C LEU A 98 2.97 10.14 -19.77
N ALA A 99 3.42 10.95 -18.82
CA ALA A 99 2.50 11.70 -17.96
C ALA A 99 1.67 12.71 -18.75
N ALA A 100 2.26 13.37 -19.76
CA ALA A 100 1.54 14.27 -20.66
C ALA A 100 0.41 13.55 -21.42
N VAL A 101 0.66 12.33 -21.91
CA VAL A 101 -0.37 11.51 -22.58
C VAL A 101 -1.46 11.09 -21.60
N SER A 102 -1.11 10.63 -20.39
CA SER A 102 -2.11 10.35 -19.33
C SER A 102 -2.98 11.57 -19.03
N ASN A 103 -2.38 12.75 -18.86
CA ASN A 103 -3.11 13.99 -18.59
C ASN A 103 -4.01 14.40 -19.75
N ALA A 104 -3.56 14.17 -20.98
CA ALA A 104 -4.38 14.45 -22.16
C ALA A 104 -5.65 13.60 -22.15
N PHE A 105 -5.54 12.29 -21.88
CA PHE A 105 -6.70 11.40 -21.71
C PHE A 105 -7.59 11.76 -20.52
N ALA A 106 -7.01 12.21 -19.40
CA ALA A 106 -7.80 12.67 -18.26
C ALA A 106 -8.68 13.89 -18.59
N LYS A 107 -8.31 14.69 -19.60
CA LYS A 107 -9.06 15.88 -20.03
C LYS A 107 -10.10 15.62 -21.12
N THR A 108 -10.12 14.47 -21.78
CA THR A 108 -10.89 14.28 -23.03
C THR A 108 -12.40 14.34 -22.86
N ASP A 109 -12.93 14.04 -21.67
CA ASP A 109 -14.20 14.59 -21.20
C ASP A 109 -14.37 14.28 -19.71
N ALA A 110 -15.17 15.10 -19.03
CA ALA A 110 -15.58 14.96 -17.63
C ALA A 110 -16.58 13.80 -17.39
N GLY A 111 -16.44 12.71 -18.15
CA GLY A 111 -17.28 11.53 -18.12
C GLY A 111 -16.46 10.22 -18.14
N ALA A 112 -17.18 9.10 -18.04
CA ALA A 112 -16.68 7.71 -17.93
C ALA A 112 -15.40 7.36 -18.72
N ASP A 113 -15.34 7.76 -19.99
CA ASP A 113 -14.42 7.16 -20.95
C ASP A 113 -12.97 7.62 -20.79
N GLY A 114 -12.73 8.90 -20.44
CA GLY A 114 -11.37 9.46 -20.31
C GLY A 114 -10.58 8.82 -19.16
N HIS A 115 -11.23 8.63 -18.01
CA HIS A 115 -10.63 8.03 -16.83
C HIS A 115 -10.31 6.54 -17.02
N GLN A 116 -11.14 5.79 -17.76
CA GLN A 116 -10.82 4.44 -18.17
C GLN A 116 -9.58 4.39 -19.08
N ARG A 117 -9.36 5.40 -19.94
CA ARG A 117 -8.16 5.45 -20.78
C ARG A 117 -6.89 5.69 -19.98
N VAL A 118 -6.96 6.47 -18.90
CA VAL A 118 -5.81 6.69 -18.01
C VAL A 118 -5.32 5.36 -17.42
N THR A 119 -6.24 4.51 -16.94
CA THR A 119 -5.88 3.20 -16.37
C THR A 119 -5.45 2.19 -17.43
N GLU A 120 -6.09 2.16 -18.61
CA GLU A 120 -5.62 1.34 -19.73
C GLU A 120 -4.20 1.71 -20.18
N PHE A 121 -3.88 3.01 -20.23
CA PHE A 121 -2.55 3.47 -20.59
C PHE A 121 -1.53 3.18 -19.47
N ALA A 122 -1.91 3.34 -18.21
CA ALA A 122 -1.07 2.97 -17.07
C ALA A 122 -0.73 1.46 -17.07
N ALA A 123 -1.67 0.59 -17.45
CA ALA A 123 -1.41 -0.83 -17.63
C ALA A 123 -0.37 -1.11 -18.75
N ALA A 124 -0.42 -0.34 -19.84
CA ALA A 124 0.60 -0.41 -20.89
C ALA A 124 1.97 0.08 -20.38
N ILE A 125 2.03 1.18 -19.64
CA ILE A 125 3.26 1.68 -18.98
C ILE A 125 3.83 0.63 -18.03
N ALA A 126 2.99 0.07 -17.16
CA ALA A 126 3.34 -1.00 -16.24
C ALA A 126 3.97 -2.21 -16.95
N THR A 127 3.50 -2.54 -18.15
CA THR A 127 3.96 -3.70 -18.91
C THR A 127 5.19 -3.41 -19.78
N HIS A 128 5.25 -2.25 -20.42
CA HIS A 128 6.16 -1.98 -21.54
C HIS A 128 7.21 -0.90 -21.26
N ALA A 129 6.98 0.00 -20.30
CA ALA A 129 7.92 1.07 -20.02
C ALA A 129 9.16 0.56 -19.26
N PRO A 130 10.36 1.09 -19.54
CA PRO A 130 11.53 0.87 -18.70
C PRO A 130 11.30 1.38 -17.27
N ASN A 131 11.87 0.70 -16.26
CA ASN A 131 11.63 1.05 -14.85
C ASN A 131 12.05 2.49 -14.48
N HIS A 132 13.07 3.06 -15.11
CA HIS A 132 13.46 4.45 -14.86
C HIS A 132 12.44 5.45 -15.43
N HIS A 133 11.80 5.15 -16.58
CA HIS A 133 10.68 5.94 -17.09
C HIS A 133 9.44 5.81 -16.19
N LYS A 134 9.20 4.64 -15.60
CA LYS A 134 8.13 4.46 -14.60
C LYS A 134 8.31 5.37 -13.38
N VAL A 135 9.54 5.50 -12.86
CA VAL A 135 9.83 6.46 -11.76
C VAL A 135 9.54 7.89 -12.21
N GLN A 136 10.04 8.30 -13.38
CA GLN A 136 9.80 9.64 -13.93
C GLN A 136 8.31 9.93 -14.16
N TYR A 137 7.54 8.92 -14.60
CA TYR A 137 6.09 9.01 -14.75
C TYR A 137 5.40 9.27 -13.41
N VAL A 138 5.74 8.50 -12.36
CA VAL A 138 5.22 8.71 -11.01
C VAL A 138 5.57 10.12 -10.50
N GLU A 139 6.81 10.55 -10.70
CA GLU A 139 7.28 11.89 -10.33
C GLU A 139 6.53 13.02 -11.05
N ALA A 140 6.22 12.83 -12.33
CA ALA A 140 5.49 13.81 -13.13
C ALA A 140 3.99 13.86 -12.79
N LEU A 141 3.39 12.73 -12.38
CA LEU A 141 1.95 12.63 -12.12
C LEU A 141 1.57 12.88 -10.65
N LYS A 142 2.50 12.77 -9.69
CA LYS A 142 2.21 12.88 -8.25
C LYS A 142 1.50 14.17 -7.83
N GLY A 143 1.66 15.26 -8.58
CA GLY A 143 0.98 16.53 -8.28
C GLY A 143 -0.55 16.46 -8.44
N GLN A 144 -1.07 15.41 -9.10
CA GLN A 144 -2.46 15.32 -9.54
C GLN A 144 -3.30 14.35 -8.72
N VAL A 145 -2.68 13.43 -7.96
CA VAL A 145 -3.41 12.38 -7.20
C VAL A 145 -4.22 12.89 -6.01
N ALA A 146 -4.09 14.17 -5.64
CA ALA A 146 -4.78 14.76 -4.49
C ALA A 146 -6.12 15.42 -4.85
N ASP A 147 -6.50 15.44 -6.12
CA ASP A 147 -7.70 16.14 -6.59
C ASP A 147 -9.00 15.37 -6.25
N GLY A 148 -8.91 14.07 -5.96
CA GLY A 148 -9.97 13.28 -5.33
C GLY A 148 -11.29 13.24 -6.13
N LYS A 149 -11.20 13.42 -7.45
CA LYS A 149 -12.38 13.52 -8.30
C LYS A 149 -12.96 12.13 -8.54
N ALA A 150 -14.05 11.84 -7.83
CA ALA A 150 -14.90 10.71 -8.17
C ALA A 150 -15.39 10.87 -9.62
N TRP A 151 -15.43 9.77 -10.36
CA TRP A 151 -15.87 9.74 -11.75
C TRP A 151 -16.93 8.67 -11.97
N THR A 152 -17.69 8.76 -13.06
CA THR A 152 -18.85 7.89 -13.29
C THR A 152 -18.84 7.21 -14.64
N GLU A 153 -19.06 5.90 -14.65
CA GLU A 153 -19.39 5.09 -15.81
C GLU A 153 -20.90 5.01 -16.05
N ASN A 154 -21.34 5.38 -17.26
CA ASN A 154 -22.74 5.27 -17.66
C ASN A 154 -22.95 3.99 -18.46
N HIS A 155 -23.87 3.15 -18.00
CA HIS A 155 -24.29 1.92 -18.66
C HIS A 155 -25.80 1.99 -18.93
N ILE A 156 -26.32 1.10 -19.79
CA ILE A 156 -27.76 1.02 -20.03
C ILE A 156 -28.47 0.71 -18.70
N LEU A 157 -29.25 1.67 -18.19
CA LEU A 157 -30.04 1.61 -16.95
C LEU A 157 -29.24 1.60 -15.63
N THR A 158 -27.91 1.74 -15.66
CA THR A 158 -27.05 1.79 -14.47
C THR A 158 -25.96 2.86 -14.57
N VAL A 159 -25.59 3.46 -13.45
CA VAL A 159 -24.46 4.40 -13.31
C VAL A 159 -23.54 3.87 -12.21
N THR A 160 -22.26 3.68 -12.52
CA THR A 160 -21.23 3.29 -11.55
C THR A 160 -20.34 4.48 -11.26
N SER A 161 -20.26 4.91 -10.01
CA SER A 161 -19.30 5.92 -9.56
C SER A 161 -18.07 5.22 -8.98
N HIS A 162 -16.87 5.66 -9.36
CA HIS A 162 -15.63 5.24 -8.73
C HIS A 162 -15.23 6.27 -7.67
N GLY A 163 -14.92 5.80 -6.46
CA GLY A 163 -14.60 6.63 -5.29
C GLY A 163 -13.15 7.13 -5.23
N SER A 164 -12.41 7.04 -6.35
CA SER A 164 -10.98 7.32 -6.39
C SER A 164 -10.53 8.03 -7.66
N ASP A 165 -9.36 8.64 -7.54
CA ASP A 165 -8.70 9.42 -8.57
C ASP A 165 -7.98 8.48 -9.58
N PRO A 166 -8.22 8.63 -10.89
CA PRO A 166 -7.65 7.77 -11.92
C PRO A 166 -6.13 7.89 -12.05
N GLU A 167 -5.57 9.06 -11.79
CA GLU A 167 -4.12 9.28 -11.72
C GLU A 167 -3.53 8.52 -10.52
N ALA A 168 -4.25 8.49 -9.39
CA ALA A 168 -3.84 7.68 -8.23
C ALA A 168 -3.90 6.18 -8.54
N ALA A 169 -4.94 5.72 -9.26
CA ALA A 169 -5.04 4.34 -9.72
C ALA A 169 -3.91 3.99 -10.72
N ALA A 170 -3.61 4.90 -11.65
CA ALA A 170 -2.52 4.74 -12.62
C ALA A 170 -1.15 4.62 -11.95
N ILE A 171 -0.85 5.50 -10.99
CA ILE A 171 0.38 5.39 -10.19
C ILE A 171 0.41 4.04 -9.44
N GLY A 172 -0.71 3.63 -8.83
CA GLY A 172 -0.82 2.34 -8.16
C GLY A 172 -0.49 1.15 -9.05
N GLN A 173 -0.99 1.13 -10.29
CA GLN A 173 -0.69 0.08 -11.28
C GLN A 173 0.79 0.08 -11.69
N VAL A 174 1.37 1.26 -11.92
CA VAL A 174 2.79 1.39 -12.27
C VAL A 174 3.67 0.90 -11.12
N LEU A 175 3.41 1.32 -9.87
CA LEU A 175 4.13 0.86 -8.69
C LEU A 175 4.01 -0.65 -8.48
N SER A 176 2.82 -1.21 -8.70
CA SER A 176 2.56 -2.66 -8.61
C SER A 176 3.41 -3.48 -9.58
N SER A 177 3.74 -2.92 -10.74
CA SER A 177 4.58 -3.58 -11.76
C SER A 177 6.07 -3.64 -11.41
N MET A 178 6.50 -2.92 -10.37
CA MET A 178 7.92 -2.74 -10.03
C MET A 178 8.46 -3.77 -9.05
N LYS A 179 7.70 -4.83 -8.73
CA LYS A 179 8.13 -5.88 -7.81
C LYS A 179 9.50 -6.45 -8.21
N GLY A 180 10.46 -6.42 -7.27
CA GLY A 180 11.82 -6.91 -7.49
C GLY A 180 12.73 -5.99 -8.30
N SER A 181 12.25 -4.81 -8.71
CA SER A 181 13.06 -3.77 -9.33
C SER A 181 13.83 -2.98 -8.26
N THR A 182 15.08 -2.63 -8.55
CA THR A 182 15.86 -1.69 -7.72
C THR A 182 15.28 -0.27 -7.72
N TYR A 183 14.42 0.06 -8.68
CA TYR A 183 13.77 1.37 -8.81
C TYR A 183 12.46 1.49 -8.01
N ALA A 184 11.95 0.40 -7.43
CA ALA A 184 10.69 0.45 -6.69
C ALA A 184 10.79 1.44 -5.50
N ASP A 185 11.92 1.42 -4.79
CA ASP A 185 12.19 2.32 -3.67
C ASP A 185 12.08 3.80 -4.07
N ASP A 186 12.74 4.19 -5.17
CA ASP A 186 12.68 5.56 -5.70
C ASP A 186 11.25 5.96 -6.09
N ALA A 187 10.50 5.07 -6.74
CA ALA A 187 9.12 5.37 -7.15
C ALA A 187 8.17 5.55 -5.97
N PHE A 188 8.30 4.74 -4.91
CA PHE A 188 7.50 4.95 -3.69
C PHE A 188 7.96 6.19 -2.91
N LYS A 189 9.26 6.50 -2.89
CA LYS A 189 9.83 7.70 -2.23
C LYS A 189 9.44 9.00 -2.93
N ALA A 190 9.14 8.96 -4.22
CA ALA A 190 8.63 10.10 -4.98
C ALA A 190 7.36 10.71 -4.36
N LEU A 191 6.57 9.89 -3.67
CA LEU A 191 5.26 10.23 -3.13
C LEU A 191 5.34 10.69 -1.66
N SER A 192 4.59 11.76 -1.34
CA SER A 192 4.30 12.17 0.03
C SER A 192 3.34 11.18 0.73
N SER A 193 3.20 11.27 2.06
CA SER A 193 2.25 10.42 2.80
C SER A 193 0.81 10.56 2.29
N ASP A 194 0.36 11.77 1.97
CA ASP A 194 -1.00 12.00 1.44
C ASP A 194 -1.18 11.42 0.03
N GLN A 195 -0.15 11.52 -0.81
CA GLN A 195 -0.16 10.93 -2.15
C GLN A 195 -0.17 9.39 -2.07
N LEU A 196 0.57 8.80 -1.14
CA LEU A 196 0.53 7.36 -0.87
C LEU A 196 -0.87 6.93 -0.42
N ARG A 197 -1.51 7.65 0.52
CA ARG A 197 -2.90 7.37 0.96
C ARG A 197 -3.89 7.41 -0.20
N ALA A 198 -3.78 8.39 -1.10
CA ALA A 198 -4.62 8.47 -2.29
C ALA A 198 -4.43 7.25 -3.22
N VAL A 199 -3.17 6.84 -3.46
CA VAL A 199 -2.86 5.65 -4.27
C VAL A 199 -3.38 4.36 -3.62
N MET A 200 -3.23 4.20 -2.30
CA MET A 200 -3.76 3.03 -1.58
C MET A 200 -5.29 2.96 -1.70
N LYS A 201 -5.97 4.08 -1.48
CA LYS A 201 -7.43 4.19 -1.64
C LYS A 201 -7.87 3.88 -3.07
N ALA A 202 -7.13 4.35 -4.07
CA ALA A 202 -7.45 4.05 -5.47
C ALA A 202 -7.28 2.57 -5.82
N SER A 203 -6.30 1.90 -5.22
CA SER A 203 -5.99 0.50 -5.50
C SER A 203 -7.00 -0.53 -4.96
N VAL A 204 -7.94 -0.11 -4.09
CA VAL A 204 -9.07 -0.95 -3.65
C VAL A 204 -10.32 -0.78 -4.51
N ASP A 205 -10.27 0.10 -5.52
CA ASP A 205 -11.30 0.36 -6.53
C ASP A 205 -12.73 0.31 -5.97
N GLU A 206 -13.01 1.24 -5.05
CA GLU A 206 -14.36 1.39 -4.50
C GLU A 206 -15.31 1.88 -5.60
N THR A 207 -16.38 1.11 -5.83
CA THR A 207 -17.41 1.41 -6.81
C THR A 207 -18.77 1.50 -6.15
N MET A 208 -19.53 2.54 -6.49
CA MET A 208 -20.93 2.69 -6.15
C MET A 208 -21.79 2.60 -7.41
N THR A 209 -22.47 1.47 -7.59
CA THR A 209 -23.41 1.26 -8.70
C THR A 209 -24.83 1.64 -8.29
N SER A 210 -25.51 2.43 -9.10
CA SER A 210 -26.93 2.78 -8.97
C SER A 210 -27.68 2.37 -10.23
N GLY A 211 -28.93 1.95 -10.10
CA GLY A 211 -29.75 1.49 -11.24
C GLY A 211 -31.21 1.87 -11.09
N VAL A 212 -31.91 1.99 -12.22
CA VAL A 212 -33.34 2.32 -12.21
C VAL A 212 -34.13 1.22 -11.49
N GLY A 213 -34.79 1.57 -10.38
CA GLY A 213 -35.59 0.62 -9.58
C GLY A 213 -34.79 -0.30 -8.66
N ALA A 214 -33.46 -0.14 -8.56
CA ALA A 214 -32.60 -0.89 -7.65
C ALA A 214 -32.00 0.03 -6.58
N SER A 215 -31.81 -0.49 -5.36
CA SER A 215 -31.01 0.19 -4.36
C SER A 215 -29.56 0.30 -4.85
N PRO A 216 -28.88 1.44 -4.67
CA PRO A 216 -27.47 1.54 -4.99
C PRO A 216 -26.66 0.48 -4.24
N SER A 217 -25.50 0.08 -4.75
CA SER A 217 -24.60 -0.85 -4.07
C SER A 217 -23.17 -0.36 -4.09
N VAL A 218 -22.45 -0.57 -2.98
CA VAL A 218 -21.01 -0.31 -2.88
C VAL A 218 -20.27 -1.64 -2.90
N ALA A 219 -19.20 -1.71 -3.69
CA ALA A 219 -18.31 -2.85 -3.79
C ALA A 219 -16.85 -2.39 -3.91
N TRP A 220 -15.90 -3.31 -3.70
CA TRP A 220 -14.47 -3.07 -3.80
C TRP A 220 -13.80 -4.16 -4.63
N ASN A 221 -12.75 -3.80 -5.38
CA ASN A 221 -11.85 -4.73 -6.04
C ASN A 221 -10.42 -4.50 -5.54
N THR A 222 -9.90 -5.44 -4.77
CA THR A 222 -8.62 -5.31 -4.05
C THR A 222 -7.43 -5.97 -4.75
N ASP A 223 -7.61 -6.45 -5.99
CA ASP A 223 -6.55 -7.14 -6.74
C ASP A 223 -5.31 -6.26 -6.93
N ASP A 224 -5.51 -4.99 -7.28
CA ASP A 224 -4.42 -4.06 -7.50
C ASP A 224 -3.76 -3.62 -6.18
N PHE A 225 -4.53 -3.46 -5.10
CA PHE A 225 -3.98 -3.29 -3.74
C PHE A 225 -3.05 -4.45 -3.37
N GLY A 226 -3.46 -5.69 -3.63
CA GLY A 226 -2.67 -6.88 -3.35
C GLY A 226 -1.31 -6.90 -4.08
N LYS A 227 -1.29 -6.51 -5.36
CA LYS A 227 -0.07 -6.39 -6.18
C LYS A 227 0.81 -5.23 -5.72
N LEU A 228 0.20 -4.10 -5.34
CA LEU A 228 0.91 -2.95 -4.80
C LEU A 228 1.67 -3.31 -3.52
N MET A 229 1.00 -4.03 -2.62
CA MET A 229 1.61 -4.56 -1.39
C MET A 229 2.71 -5.58 -1.67
N ASP A 230 2.57 -6.42 -2.71
CA ASP A 230 3.64 -7.35 -3.13
C ASP A 230 4.89 -6.62 -3.62
N SER A 231 4.72 -5.50 -4.32
CA SER A 231 5.82 -4.64 -4.78
C SER A 231 6.49 -3.96 -3.59
N ALA A 232 5.70 -3.34 -2.71
CA ALA A 232 6.17 -2.66 -1.52
C ALA A 232 6.89 -3.59 -0.52
N ALA A 233 6.41 -4.82 -0.32
CA ALA A 233 7.05 -5.80 0.55
C ALA A 233 8.47 -6.18 0.08
N ALA A 234 8.75 -6.06 -1.23
CA ALA A 234 10.07 -6.37 -1.79
C ALA A 234 11.10 -5.24 -1.62
N ILE A 235 10.69 -4.06 -1.14
CA ILE A 235 11.57 -2.92 -0.87
C ILE A 235 12.48 -3.24 0.33
N PRO A 236 13.73 -2.76 0.37
CA PRO A 236 14.60 -2.97 1.54
C PRO A 236 14.36 -1.98 2.70
N ASP A 237 13.88 -0.76 2.41
CA ASP A 237 13.73 0.32 3.38
C ASP A 237 12.53 0.12 4.33
N ALA A 238 12.82 -0.01 5.63
CA ALA A 238 11.82 -0.22 6.67
C ALA A 238 10.97 1.03 6.95
N ASP A 239 11.53 2.24 6.83
CA ASP A 239 10.78 3.49 7.05
C ASP A 239 9.74 3.67 5.95
N LEU A 240 10.15 3.42 4.70
CA LEU A 240 9.23 3.48 3.58
C LEU A 240 8.12 2.44 3.71
N LYS A 241 8.44 1.21 4.14
CA LYS A 241 7.44 0.19 4.45
C LYS A 241 6.47 0.62 5.55
N ALA A 242 6.95 1.27 6.60
CA ALA A 242 6.10 1.78 7.67
C ALA A 242 5.15 2.89 7.18
N ARG A 243 5.63 3.79 6.32
CA ARG A 243 4.79 4.81 5.65
C ARG A 243 3.73 4.18 4.74
N ILE A 244 4.09 3.14 4.01
CA ILE A 244 3.17 2.36 3.16
C ILE A 244 2.14 1.63 4.03
N PHE A 245 2.57 1.06 5.15
CA PHE A 245 1.71 0.39 6.11
C PHE A 245 0.68 1.36 6.71
N ASP A 246 1.11 2.55 7.15
CA ASP A 246 0.22 3.63 7.62
C ASP A 246 -0.85 3.96 6.55
N ALA A 247 -0.43 4.25 5.32
CA ALA A 247 -1.36 4.56 4.24
C ALA A 247 -2.38 3.42 3.94
N GLY A 248 -1.94 2.16 4.04
CA GLY A 248 -2.83 1.02 3.89
C GLY A 248 -3.76 0.80 5.10
N ALA A 249 -3.30 1.10 6.32
CA ALA A 249 -4.13 1.06 7.52
C ALA A 249 -5.23 2.15 7.50
N ASP A 250 -4.93 3.33 6.96
CA ASP A 250 -5.94 4.36 6.70
C ASP A 250 -6.98 3.89 5.69
N THR A 251 -6.56 3.21 4.61
CA THR A 251 -7.48 2.61 3.63
C THR A 251 -8.37 1.54 4.29
N LEU A 252 -7.80 0.69 5.16
CA LEU A 252 -8.55 -0.29 5.94
C LEU A 252 -9.62 0.36 6.84
N ARG A 253 -9.26 1.46 7.51
CA ARG A 253 -10.18 2.25 8.35
C ARG A 253 -11.32 2.83 7.51
N GLN A 254 -11.03 3.43 6.36
CA GLN A 254 -12.03 3.98 5.45
C GLN A 254 -13.04 2.92 4.99
N VAL A 255 -12.57 1.75 4.52
CA VAL A 255 -13.46 0.65 4.10
C VAL A 255 -14.33 0.17 5.27
N ARG A 256 -13.76 0.07 6.47
CA ARG A 256 -14.49 -0.33 7.67
C ARG A 256 -15.55 0.70 8.09
N GLU A 257 -15.32 1.99 7.89
CA GLU A 257 -16.27 3.06 8.22
C GLU A 257 -17.41 3.20 7.21
N THR A 258 -17.28 2.59 6.02
CA THR A 258 -18.37 2.51 5.04
C THR A 258 -19.54 1.71 5.62
N ASN A 259 -20.65 2.41 5.90
CA ASN A 259 -21.84 1.86 6.58
C ASN A 259 -23.11 1.98 5.73
N GLY A 260 -23.89 0.90 5.70
CA GLY A 260 -25.21 0.85 5.09
C GLY A 260 -26.27 1.19 6.13
N VAL A 261 -27.00 2.29 5.93
CA VAL A 261 -28.16 2.66 6.76
C VAL A 261 -29.45 2.37 5.96
N ALA A 262 -30.58 2.15 6.62
CA ALA A 262 -31.87 2.02 5.93
C ALA A 262 -32.09 3.21 4.97
N GLY A 263 -32.31 2.92 3.68
CA GLY A 263 -32.39 3.93 2.60
C GLY A 263 -31.06 4.34 1.97
N ARG A 264 -29.94 3.68 2.32
CA ARG A 264 -28.59 3.87 1.75
C ARG A 264 -28.11 2.62 0.98
N PRO A 265 -26.95 2.69 0.28
CA PRO A 265 -26.49 1.61 -0.60
C PRO A 265 -26.34 0.25 0.10
N LEU A 266 -26.63 -0.83 -0.63
CA LEU A 266 -26.27 -2.20 -0.28
C LEU A 266 -24.75 -2.37 -0.31
N ILE A 267 -24.15 -2.72 0.82
CA ILE A 267 -22.70 -2.98 0.89
C ILE A 267 -22.44 -4.45 0.53
N ARG A 268 -21.53 -4.69 -0.42
CA ARG A 268 -21.13 -6.03 -0.86
C ARG A 268 -19.63 -6.22 -0.70
N GLY A 269 -19.21 -7.39 -0.21
CA GLY A 269 -17.80 -7.79 -0.17
C GLY A 269 -16.91 -6.99 0.78
N LYS A 270 -17.49 -6.24 1.74
CA LYS A 270 -16.71 -5.45 2.71
C LYS A 270 -15.74 -6.30 3.52
N ASP A 271 -16.22 -7.42 4.06
CA ASP A 271 -15.38 -8.31 4.87
C ASP A 271 -14.24 -8.92 4.04
N ASP A 272 -14.51 -9.30 2.79
CA ASP A 272 -13.49 -9.78 1.85
C ASP A 272 -12.46 -8.69 1.54
N ALA A 273 -12.90 -7.45 1.31
CA ALA A 273 -12.03 -6.31 1.07
C ALA A 273 -11.15 -5.99 2.29
N MET A 274 -11.73 -5.94 3.50
CA MET A 274 -10.98 -5.74 4.75
C MET A 274 -9.95 -6.85 4.95
N ASN A 275 -10.32 -8.11 4.70
CA ASN A 275 -9.40 -9.25 4.79
C ASN A 275 -8.26 -9.18 3.76
N ALA A 276 -8.55 -8.74 2.53
CA ALA A 276 -7.54 -8.56 1.49
C ALA A 276 -6.57 -7.42 1.84
N ILE A 277 -7.08 -6.29 2.33
CA ILE A 277 -6.25 -5.17 2.78
C ILE A 277 -5.37 -5.59 3.96
N ALA A 278 -5.94 -6.22 4.99
CA ALA A 278 -5.18 -6.76 6.12
C ALA A 278 -4.14 -7.79 5.68
N SER A 279 -4.46 -8.63 4.69
CA SER A 279 -3.49 -9.57 4.12
C SER A 279 -2.34 -8.86 3.40
N GLY A 280 -2.62 -7.77 2.68
CA GLY A 280 -1.60 -6.93 2.07
C GLY A 280 -0.69 -6.24 3.10
N LEU A 281 -1.28 -5.65 4.15
CA LEU A 281 -0.54 -5.08 5.29
C LEU A 281 0.33 -6.13 6.01
N THR A 282 -0.18 -7.37 6.12
CA THR A 282 0.59 -8.50 6.65
C THR A 282 1.84 -8.76 5.82
N LYS A 283 1.78 -8.70 4.48
CA LYS A 283 2.97 -8.88 3.63
C LYS A 283 4.05 -7.83 3.91
N ILE A 284 3.64 -6.59 4.16
CA ILE A 284 4.57 -5.50 4.53
C ILE A 284 5.26 -5.83 5.84
N ILE A 285 4.50 -6.14 6.90
CA ILE A 285 5.07 -6.51 8.20
C ILE A 285 5.93 -7.77 8.06
N ASP A 286 5.48 -8.82 7.38
CA ASP A 286 6.21 -10.07 7.29
C ASP A 286 7.55 -9.95 6.57
N SER A 287 7.68 -8.97 5.68
CA SER A 287 8.94 -8.69 4.97
C SER A 287 10.04 -8.15 5.89
N ASP A 288 9.69 -7.40 6.95
CA ASP A 288 10.61 -6.92 7.98
C ASP A 288 9.83 -6.48 9.23
N ALA A 289 9.37 -7.45 10.03
CA ALA A 289 8.47 -7.16 11.15
C ALA A 289 9.15 -6.27 12.18
N THR A 290 10.43 -6.54 12.42
CA THR A 290 11.21 -5.79 13.40
C THR A 290 11.50 -4.35 12.98
N GLY A 291 11.83 -4.13 11.71
CA GLY A 291 12.07 -2.79 11.16
C GLY A 291 10.78 -2.00 11.10
N VAL A 292 9.74 -2.54 10.44
CA VAL A 292 8.47 -1.84 10.23
C VAL A 292 7.83 -1.40 11.55
N VAL A 293 7.70 -2.30 12.53
CA VAL A 293 7.11 -1.96 13.83
C VAL A 293 7.96 -0.93 14.58
N ARG A 294 9.29 -0.99 14.46
CA ARG A 294 10.17 0.00 15.06
C ARG A 294 9.96 1.38 14.44
N GLU A 295 9.94 1.47 13.12
CA GLU A 295 9.72 2.76 12.44
C GLU A 295 8.33 3.32 12.77
N LEU A 296 7.29 2.48 12.83
CA LEU A 296 5.96 2.88 13.30
C LEU A 296 5.98 3.43 14.74
N ALA A 297 6.74 2.81 15.64
CA ALA A 297 6.80 3.20 17.05
C ALA A 297 7.51 4.54 17.28
N TYR A 298 8.39 4.96 16.36
CA TYR A 298 9.22 6.15 16.52
C TYR A 298 8.93 7.26 15.49
N ASN A 299 8.06 7.02 14.52
CA ASN A 299 7.55 8.05 13.62
C ASN A 299 6.44 8.85 14.30
N ARG A 300 6.52 10.19 14.22
CA ARG A 300 5.57 11.11 14.86
C ARG A 300 4.12 10.91 14.41
N GLU A 301 3.90 10.48 13.16
CA GLU A 301 2.56 10.31 12.60
C GLU A 301 1.89 9.03 13.12
N THR A 302 2.67 7.99 13.45
CA THR A 302 2.16 6.64 13.77
C THR A 302 2.43 6.21 15.20
N MET A 303 3.26 6.94 15.96
CA MET A 303 3.66 6.57 17.32
C MET A 303 2.49 6.48 18.32
N ASP A 304 1.30 6.95 17.95
CA ASP A 304 0.08 6.83 18.76
C ASP A 304 -0.48 5.38 18.79
N GLY A 305 -0.05 4.54 17.84
CA GLY A 305 -0.44 3.14 17.71
C GLY A 305 -1.74 2.88 16.95
N SER A 306 -2.40 3.90 16.42
CA SER A 306 -3.73 3.77 15.82
C SER A 306 -3.74 2.86 14.59
N ASP A 307 -2.72 2.94 13.73
CA ASP A 307 -2.66 2.16 12.48
C ASP A 307 -2.39 0.68 12.73
N LEU A 308 -1.45 0.37 13.63
CA LEU A 308 -1.18 -1.01 14.01
C LEU A 308 -2.35 -1.60 14.81
N ALA A 309 -3.07 -0.78 15.59
CA ALA A 309 -4.27 -1.22 16.30
C ALA A 309 -5.44 -1.48 15.33
N THR A 310 -5.60 -0.64 14.31
CA THR A 310 -6.58 -0.82 13.19
C THR A 310 -6.31 -2.15 12.48
N TYR A 311 -5.06 -2.41 12.13
CA TYR A 311 -4.62 -3.68 11.53
C TYR A 311 -4.87 -4.88 12.46
N SER A 312 -4.50 -4.76 13.74
CA SER A 312 -4.66 -5.84 14.72
C SER A 312 -6.14 -6.22 14.89
N ARG A 313 -7.02 -5.21 14.96
CA ARG A 313 -8.47 -5.40 14.99
C ARG A 313 -8.96 -6.16 13.75
N ALA A 314 -8.52 -5.78 12.56
CA ALA A 314 -8.94 -6.46 11.33
C ALA A 314 -8.47 -7.93 11.27
N LEU A 315 -7.28 -8.24 11.77
CA LEU A 315 -6.83 -9.63 11.88
C LEU A 315 -7.74 -10.43 12.83
N MET A 316 -8.18 -9.84 13.94
CA MET A 316 -9.09 -10.50 14.89
C MET A 316 -10.50 -10.68 14.29
N GLU A 317 -11.00 -9.68 13.58
CA GLU A 317 -12.28 -9.78 12.84
C GLU A 317 -12.24 -10.89 11.78
N GLY A 318 -11.08 -11.06 11.14
CA GLY A 318 -10.84 -12.12 10.15
C GLY A 318 -10.44 -13.50 10.71
N GLY A 319 -10.35 -13.67 12.04
CA GLY A 319 -9.91 -14.94 12.66
C GLY A 319 -8.45 -15.31 12.35
N GLN A 320 -7.59 -14.30 12.20
CA GLN A 320 -6.17 -14.41 11.84
C GLN A 320 -5.24 -14.04 13.00
N GLU A 321 -5.67 -14.25 14.25
CA GLU A 321 -4.95 -13.87 15.47
C GLU A 321 -3.54 -14.48 15.54
N LYS A 322 -3.37 -15.66 14.93
CA LYS A 322 -2.07 -16.34 14.88
C LYS A 322 -0.97 -15.46 14.29
N LYS A 323 -1.29 -14.64 13.27
CA LYS A 323 -0.34 -13.70 12.65
C LYS A 323 0.19 -12.68 13.65
N LEU A 324 -0.63 -12.22 14.60
CA LEU A 324 -0.18 -11.34 15.68
C LEU A 324 0.85 -12.05 16.57
N GLY A 325 0.64 -13.34 16.86
CA GLY A 325 1.62 -14.13 17.59
C GLY A 325 2.93 -14.32 16.82
N GLU A 326 2.85 -14.46 15.49
CA GLU A 326 4.05 -14.52 14.64
C GLU A 326 4.86 -13.22 14.66
N ILE A 327 4.17 -12.07 14.61
CA ILE A 327 4.81 -10.76 14.75
C ILE A 327 5.46 -10.62 16.13
N MET A 328 4.75 -10.99 17.19
CA MET A 328 5.27 -10.97 18.56
C MET A 328 6.57 -11.78 18.69
N ALA A 329 6.58 -13.01 18.18
CA ALA A 329 7.77 -13.87 18.20
C ALA A 329 8.94 -13.25 17.41
N LYS A 330 8.68 -12.66 16.24
CA LYS A 330 9.71 -11.95 15.46
C LYS A 330 10.26 -10.72 16.20
N LEU A 331 9.42 -9.98 16.92
CA LEU A 331 9.86 -8.85 17.73
C LEU A 331 10.75 -9.29 18.90
N GLN A 332 10.42 -10.41 19.54
CA GLN A 332 11.19 -11.00 20.64
C GLN A 332 12.51 -11.62 20.18
N LEU A 333 12.53 -12.31 19.04
CA LEU A 333 13.62 -13.19 18.62
C LEU A 333 14.32 -12.77 17.31
N GLY A 334 13.93 -11.63 16.74
CA GLY A 334 14.35 -11.19 15.41
C GLY A 334 13.55 -11.84 14.28
N ASN A 335 13.59 -11.23 13.09
CA ASN A 335 12.88 -11.73 11.90
C ASN A 335 13.21 -13.19 11.55
N GLY A 336 14.45 -13.63 11.82
CA GLY A 336 14.93 -15.00 11.59
C GLY A 336 14.59 -16.00 12.69
N LEU A 337 14.01 -15.55 13.81
CA LEU A 337 13.73 -16.37 15.01
C LEU A 337 14.99 -17.09 15.54
N ASP A 338 16.12 -16.38 15.54
CA ASP A 338 17.45 -16.92 15.86
C ASP A 338 18.25 -16.03 16.83
N GLN A 339 17.73 -14.87 17.21
CA GLN A 339 18.42 -13.93 18.10
C GLN A 339 18.10 -14.23 19.56
N ASN A 340 19.07 -13.95 20.44
CA ASN A 340 18.86 -13.98 21.88
C ASN A 340 17.92 -12.84 22.30
N PRO A 341 16.78 -13.11 22.96
CA PRO A 341 15.78 -12.09 23.26
C PRO A 341 16.29 -11.01 24.21
N ALA A 342 17.03 -11.36 25.25
CA ALA A 342 17.55 -10.37 26.21
C ALA A 342 18.54 -9.41 25.54
N ALA A 343 19.52 -9.94 24.80
CA ALA A 343 20.51 -9.14 24.07
C ALA A 343 19.86 -8.28 22.97
N ARG A 344 18.86 -8.82 22.28
CA ARG A 344 18.10 -8.08 21.27
C ARG A 344 17.36 -6.89 21.89
N LEU A 345 16.65 -7.11 22.99
CA LEU A 345 15.89 -6.05 23.67
C LEU A 345 16.79 -5.00 24.31
N ASP A 346 18.00 -5.38 24.72
CA ASP A 346 19.00 -4.45 25.27
C ASP A 346 19.78 -3.67 24.20
N ALA A 347 19.71 -4.09 22.93
CA ALA A 347 20.44 -3.42 21.87
C ALA A 347 20.05 -1.94 21.77
N THR A 348 21.06 -1.06 21.81
CA THR A 348 20.85 0.38 21.87
C THR A 348 21.29 1.11 20.60
N SER A 349 20.55 2.16 20.27
CA SER A 349 20.88 3.13 19.24
C SER A 349 21.12 4.50 19.89
N GLN A 350 21.96 5.32 19.27
CA GLN A 350 22.20 6.70 19.71
C GLN A 350 21.33 7.63 18.86
N VAL A 351 20.30 8.24 19.45
CA VAL A 351 19.38 9.13 18.75
C VAL A 351 19.65 10.58 19.15
N LYS A 352 19.96 11.43 18.17
CA LYS A 352 20.10 12.87 18.41
C LYS A 352 18.72 13.51 18.54
N VAL A 353 18.42 14.02 19.74
CA VAL A 353 17.26 14.87 19.94
C VAL A 353 17.60 16.28 19.42
N ALA A 354 16.68 16.91 18.69
CA ALA A 354 16.90 18.25 18.15
C ALA A 354 17.26 19.24 19.27
N GLY A 355 18.46 19.81 19.21
CA GLY A 355 18.97 20.74 20.23
C GLY A 355 19.53 20.11 21.52
N GLY A 356 19.69 18.77 21.58
CA GLY A 356 20.18 18.05 22.76
C GLY A 356 21.35 17.11 22.51
N ALA A 357 21.86 16.51 23.59
CA ALA A 357 22.81 15.39 23.51
C ALA A 357 22.14 14.15 22.89
N ALA A 358 22.95 13.28 22.30
CA ALA A 358 22.46 11.97 21.85
C ALA A 358 21.91 11.20 23.05
N GLN A 359 20.69 10.68 22.91
CA GLN A 359 20.06 9.83 23.89
C GLN A 359 20.15 8.38 23.44
N GLU A 360 20.57 7.52 24.35
CA GLU A 360 20.56 6.08 24.14
C GLU A 360 19.11 5.57 24.16
N ARG A 361 18.70 4.86 23.11
CA ARG A 361 17.37 4.28 22.98
C ARG A 361 17.43 2.78 22.79
N ARG A 362 16.59 2.05 23.54
CA ARG A 362 16.33 0.62 23.37
C ARG A 362 15.14 0.42 22.45
N GLU A 363 15.37 0.63 21.17
CA GLU A 363 14.31 0.68 20.16
C GLU A 363 13.56 -0.64 20.01
N ASN A 364 14.24 -1.78 20.18
CA ASN A 364 13.61 -3.10 20.10
C ASN A 364 12.61 -3.33 21.25
N ALA A 365 12.95 -2.90 22.47
CA ALA A 365 12.05 -2.97 23.61
C ALA A 365 10.85 -2.02 23.45
N GLY A 366 11.10 -0.80 22.96
CA GLY A 366 10.04 0.17 22.66
C GLY A 366 9.09 -0.31 21.55
N ALA A 367 9.62 -0.91 20.48
CA ALA A 367 8.83 -1.48 19.39
C ALA A 367 7.94 -2.64 19.87
N LEU A 368 8.46 -3.51 20.74
CA LEU A 368 7.67 -4.58 21.35
C LEU A 368 6.56 -4.02 22.25
N GLY A 369 6.83 -2.98 23.04
CA GLY A 369 5.83 -2.29 23.85
C GLY A 369 4.74 -1.63 23.02
N TYR A 370 5.14 -0.96 21.93
CA TYR A 370 4.22 -0.39 20.94
C TYR A 370 3.30 -1.45 20.32
N PHE A 371 3.86 -2.59 19.89
CA PHE A 371 3.09 -3.69 19.32
C PHE A 371 2.08 -4.28 20.32
N VAL A 372 2.50 -4.54 21.55
CA VAL A 372 1.62 -5.09 22.61
C VAL A 372 0.49 -4.11 22.91
N GLY A 373 0.80 -2.81 23.02
CA GLY A 373 -0.20 -1.77 23.23
C GLY A 373 -1.22 -1.69 22.10
N ALA A 374 -0.74 -1.73 20.84
CA ALA A 374 -1.61 -1.62 19.67
C ALA A 374 -2.50 -2.85 19.50
N THR A 375 -1.94 -4.05 19.73
CA THR A 375 -2.69 -5.30 19.72
C THR A 375 -3.80 -5.28 20.78
N TYR A 376 -3.49 -4.79 21.98
CA TYR A 376 -4.48 -4.66 23.03
C TYR A 376 -5.57 -3.63 22.70
N ALA A 377 -5.21 -2.45 22.18
CA ALA A 377 -6.17 -1.44 21.75
C ALA A 377 -7.09 -1.98 20.65
N GLY A 378 -6.53 -2.69 19.67
CA GLY A 378 -7.28 -3.40 18.64
C GLY A 378 -8.29 -4.39 19.23
N ALA A 379 -7.86 -5.23 20.18
CA ALA A 379 -8.72 -6.18 20.87
C ALA A 379 -9.88 -5.53 21.65
N GLN A 380 -9.60 -4.41 22.34
CA GLN A 380 -10.64 -3.66 23.06
C GLN A 380 -11.68 -3.05 22.11
N SER A 381 -11.25 -2.57 20.95
CA SER A 381 -12.14 -1.96 19.96
C SER A 381 -12.99 -2.98 19.20
N TRP A 382 -12.49 -4.22 19.08
CA TRP A 382 -13.18 -5.32 18.42
C TRP A 382 -14.36 -5.84 19.24
N SER A 383 -14.15 -6.09 20.54
CA SER A 383 -15.18 -6.68 21.39
C SER A 383 -15.10 -6.16 22.81
N THR A 384 -16.26 -5.95 23.44
CA THR A 384 -16.39 -5.68 24.87
C THR A 384 -16.50 -6.96 25.71
N ASP A 385 -16.58 -8.13 25.07
CA ASP A 385 -16.68 -9.43 25.75
C ASP A 385 -15.29 -9.91 26.19
N VAL A 386 -15.06 -9.91 27.50
CA VAL A 386 -13.81 -10.34 28.11
C VAL A 386 -13.45 -11.79 27.74
N LYS A 387 -14.43 -12.69 27.58
CA LYS A 387 -14.14 -14.08 27.21
C LYS A 387 -13.61 -14.18 25.78
N LYS A 388 -14.24 -13.46 24.84
CA LYS A 388 -13.75 -13.40 23.45
C LYS A 388 -12.36 -12.79 23.37
N GLN A 389 -12.11 -11.73 24.13
CA GLN A 389 -10.76 -11.16 24.25
C GLN A 389 -9.76 -12.18 24.82
N GLN A 390 -10.14 -12.95 25.84
CA GLN A 390 -9.28 -13.99 26.41
C GLN A 390 -8.97 -15.11 25.41
N GLU A 391 -9.97 -15.63 24.70
CA GLU A 391 -9.80 -16.68 23.68
C GLU A 391 -8.86 -16.21 22.56
N MET A 392 -9.03 -14.98 22.11
CA MET A 392 -8.17 -14.36 21.12
C MET A 392 -6.73 -14.21 21.63
N MET A 393 -6.53 -13.66 22.83
CA MET A 393 -5.18 -13.55 23.42
C MET A 393 -4.52 -14.92 23.59
N THR A 394 -5.27 -15.96 23.96
CA THR A 394 -4.77 -17.34 24.01
C THR A 394 -4.30 -17.78 22.62
N SER A 395 -5.07 -17.53 21.56
CA SER A 395 -4.66 -17.86 20.17
C SER A 395 -3.37 -17.14 19.74
N VAL A 396 -3.25 -15.84 20.08
CA VAL A 396 -2.02 -15.06 19.86
C VAL A 396 -0.83 -15.72 20.57
N LEU A 397 -0.97 -15.99 21.86
CA LEU A 397 0.11 -16.52 22.70
C LEU A 397 0.49 -17.96 22.34
N ASP A 398 -0.47 -18.82 22.01
CA ASP A 398 -0.22 -20.19 21.53
C ASP A 398 0.61 -20.17 20.23
N SER A 399 0.31 -19.23 19.32
CA SER A 399 1.08 -19.03 18.09
C SER A 399 2.50 -18.56 18.39
N THR A 400 2.65 -17.55 19.26
CA THR A 400 3.95 -17.07 19.73
C THR A 400 4.78 -18.21 20.33
N LEU A 401 4.19 -19.00 21.23
CA LEU A 401 4.85 -20.13 21.90
C LEU A 401 5.33 -21.17 20.88
N THR A 402 4.47 -21.54 19.93
CA THR A 402 4.79 -22.50 18.86
C THR A 402 6.01 -22.07 18.04
N LEU A 403 6.17 -20.77 17.80
CA LEU A 403 7.33 -20.25 17.07
C LEU A 403 8.59 -20.15 17.94
N ILE A 404 8.45 -19.75 19.20
CA ILE A 404 9.58 -19.79 20.15
C ILE A 404 10.11 -21.22 20.24
N ASP A 405 9.26 -22.23 20.33
CA ASP A 405 9.69 -23.63 20.35
C ASP A 405 10.57 -23.99 19.15
N LYS A 406 10.14 -23.57 17.95
CA LYS A 406 10.84 -23.81 16.68
C LYS A 406 12.07 -22.92 16.47
N ALA A 407 12.22 -21.86 17.25
CA ALA A 407 13.31 -20.90 17.11
C ALA A 407 14.67 -21.57 17.31
N LYS A 408 15.61 -21.28 16.40
CA LYS A 408 16.96 -21.87 16.38
C LYS A 408 17.94 -20.95 17.09
N ILE A 409 17.67 -20.71 18.38
CA ILE A 409 18.49 -19.84 19.21
C ILE A 409 19.64 -20.68 19.77
N GLY A 410 20.80 -20.55 19.15
CA GLY A 410 21.93 -21.46 19.32
C GLY A 410 21.92 -22.57 18.26
N GLY A 411 23.09 -22.88 17.70
CA GLY A 411 23.28 -23.87 16.63
C GLY A 411 22.86 -25.30 17.01
N PRO A 412 23.06 -26.31 16.12
CA PRO A 412 22.68 -27.69 16.41
C PRO A 412 23.24 -28.10 17.78
N ALA A 413 22.48 -28.85 18.58
CA ALA A 413 22.74 -29.12 20.00
C ALA A 413 24.17 -29.54 20.40
N LYS A 414 25.00 -29.97 19.44
CA LYS A 414 26.43 -30.24 19.60
C LYS A 414 27.32 -28.99 19.70
N ASP A 415 26.85 -27.83 19.24
CA ASP A 415 27.56 -26.56 19.18
C ASP A 415 27.01 -25.53 20.21
N ALA A 416 25.97 -25.88 20.97
CA ALA A 416 25.29 -25.03 21.95
C ALA A 416 25.80 -25.25 23.40
N VAL A 417 27.11 -25.37 23.60
CA VAL A 417 27.71 -25.45 24.94
C VAL A 417 28.31 -24.07 25.29
N GLY A 418 27.56 -23.25 26.04
CA GLY A 418 28.02 -21.91 26.46
C GLY A 418 26.95 -20.88 26.89
N THR A 419 25.98 -21.29 27.71
CA THR A 419 25.39 -20.57 28.87
C THR A 419 24.68 -19.20 28.83
N ALA A 420 24.53 -18.47 27.73
CA ALA A 420 23.68 -17.24 27.75
C ALA A 420 22.51 -17.26 26.73
N ALA A 421 22.70 -17.90 25.58
CA ALA A 421 21.72 -17.88 24.50
C ALA A 421 20.47 -18.74 24.77
N SER A 422 20.67 -19.97 25.25
CA SER A 422 19.60 -20.93 25.54
C SER A 422 18.72 -20.51 26.71
N VAL A 423 19.31 -19.91 27.74
CA VAL A 423 18.62 -19.47 28.96
C VAL A 423 17.58 -18.40 28.63
N ALA A 424 17.93 -17.40 27.81
CA ALA A 424 16.98 -16.34 27.47
C ALA A 424 15.81 -16.86 26.60
N LYS A 425 16.04 -17.86 25.74
CA LYS A 425 14.95 -18.57 25.01
C LYS A 425 14.00 -19.24 26.01
N GLU A 426 14.55 -19.99 26.96
CA GLU A 426 13.76 -20.67 28.00
C GLU A 426 12.95 -19.67 28.83
N TRP A 427 13.51 -18.50 29.13
CA TRP A 427 12.84 -17.44 29.87
C TRP A 427 11.69 -16.78 29.09
N THR A 428 11.87 -16.54 27.78
CA THR A 428 10.76 -16.07 26.92
C THR A 428 9.69 -17.13 26.76
N HIS A 429 10.09 -18.39 26.57
CA HIS A 429 9.14 -19.52 26.52
C HIS A 429 8.34 -19.62 27.83
N TYR A 430 9.02 -19.54 28.98
CA TYR A 430 8.38 -19.56 30.29
C TYR A 430 7.39 -18.40 30.45
N ALA A 431 7.77 -17.18 30.09
CA ALA A 431 6.90 -16.01 30.18
C ALA A 431 5.59 -16.17 29.39
N VAL A 432 5.68 -16.65 28.14
CA VAL A 432 4.50 -16.88 27.28
C VAL A 432 3.62 -18.00 27.84
N ARG A 433 4.22 -19.13 28.22
CA ARG A 433 3.50 -20.26 28.81
C ARG A 433 2.82 -19.88 30.12
N TRP A 434 3.50 -19.13 30.98
CA TRP A 434 2.95 -18.68 32.25
C TRP A 434 1.76 -17.72 32.06
N ALA A 435 1.81 -16.84 31.05
CA ALA A 435 0.69 -15.98 30.69
C ALA A 435 -0.53 -16.74 30.15
N LEU A 436 -0.31 -17.88 29.46
CA LEU A 436 -1.37 -18.79 29.00
C LEU A 436 -2.04 -19.55 30.16
N GLU A 437 -1.24 -20.01 31.12
CA GLU A 437 -1.68 -20.86 32.23
C GLU A 437 -2.35 -20.09 33.38
N ASP A 438 -2.31 -18.75 33.40
CA ASP A 438 -2.91 -17.91 34.45
C ASP A 438 -4.33 -17.43 34.04
N PRO A 439 -5.41 -18.14 34.44
CA PRO A 439 -6.78 -17.78 34.10
C PRO A 439 -7.24 -16.47 34.76
N GLY A 440 -6.53 -16.00 35.80
CA GLY A 440 -6.88 -14.81 36.57
C GLY A 440 -6.46 -13.49 35.89
N LEU A 441 -5.60 -13.55 34.88
CA LEU A 441 -5.14 -12.36 34.17
C LEU A 441 -6.17 -11.79 33.21
N ALA A 442 -6.29 -10.46 33.24
CA ALA A 442 -6.98 -9.73 32.20
C ALA A 442 -6.23 -9.91 30.85
N PRO A 443 -6.94 -9.90 29.70
CA PRO A 443 -6.34 -10.04 28.37
C PRO A 443 -5.08 -9.21 28.12
N ALA A 444 -5.08 -7.91 28.49
CA ALA A 444 -3.92 -7.02 28.36
C ALA A 444 -2.68 -7.55 29.11
N GLN A 445 -2.91 -7.93 30.37
CA GLN A 445 -1.85 -8.36 31.28
C GLN A 445 -1.20 -9.66 30.80
N ARG A 446 -1.92 -10.50 30.03
CA ARG A 446 -1.36 -11.71 29.42
C ARG A 446 -0.33 -11.37 28.34
N LEU A 447 -0.64 -10.45 27.42
CA LEU A 447 0.33 -10.03 26.41
C LEU A 447 1.54 -9.33 27.04
N GLU A 448 1.29 -8.46 28.00
CA GLU A 448 2.35 -7.74 28.71
C GLU A 448 3.30 -8.69 29.43
N ARG A 449 2.78 -9.68 30.16
CA ARG A 449 3.59 -10.69 30.83
C ARG A 449 4.34 -11.61 29.87
N ALA A 450 3.72 -11.94 28.74
CA ALA A 450 4.32 -12.79 27.73
C ALA A 450 5.43 -12.08 26.91
N ALA A 451 5.46 -10.74 26.92
CA ALA A 451 6.34 -9.96 26.05
C ALA A 451 7.81 -10.01 26.46
N LEU A 452 8.11 -9.90 27.75
CA LEU A 452 9.48 -9.85 28.26
C LEU A 452 9.92 -11.21 28.81
N PRO A 453 11.21 -11.60 28.68
CA PRO A 453 11.73 -12.81 29.31
C PRO A 453 11.53 -12.81 30.83
N VAL A 454 11.19 -13.96 31.41
CA VAL A 454 11.03 -14.14 32.86
C VAL A 454 11.85 -15.35 33.31
N ASP A 455 12.63 -15.19 34.39
CA ASP A 455 13.40 -16.28 34.98
C ASP A 455 12.43 -17.25 35.71
N PRO A 456 12.36 -18.54 35.31
CA PRO A 456 11.48 -19.52 35.93
C PRO A 456 11.84 -19.85 37.39
N ALA A 457 13.08 -19.59 37.83
CA ALA A 457 13.51 -19.88 39.19
C ALA A 457 13.08 -18.79 40.19
N THR A 458 13.15 -17.52 39.78
CA THR A 458 12.87 -16.36 40.65
C THR A 458 11.52 -15.70 40.37
N ASN A 459 10.91 -15.96 39.21
CA ASN A 459 9.78 -15.20 38.66
C ASN A 459 10.07 -13.72 38.46
N GLU A 460 11.35 -13.33 38.40
CA GLU A 460 11.77 -11.97 38.10
C GLU A 460 11.95 -11.79 36.59
N LEU A 461 11.90 -10.54 36.12
CA LEU A 461 12.16 -10.23 34.72
C LEU A 461 13.61 -10.60 34.39
N GLY A 462 13.78 -11.37 33.32
CA GLY A 462 15.08 -11.76 32.76
C GLY A 462 15.79 -10.65 32.00
N VAL A 463 15.35 -9.40 32.19
CA VAL A 463 15.83 -8.19 31.52
C VAL A 463 15.95 -7.06 32.54
N GLY A 464 16.90 -6.15 32.31
CA GLY A 464 17.13 -5.01 33.20
C GLY A 464 16.00 -3.97 33.18
N ASP A 465 15.99 -3.11 34.20
CA ASP A 465 14.98 -2.06 34.37
C ASP A 465 14.88 -1.10 33.17
N ASP A 466 15.99 -0.82 32.50
CA ASP A 466 15.99 0.05 31.32
C ASP A 466 15.19 -0.53 30.15
N ILE A 467 15.28 -1.84 29.91
CA ILE A 467 14.51 -2.55 28.90
C ILE A 467 13.03 -2.48 29.25
N ARG A 468 12.71 -2.77 30.51
CA ARG A 468 11.34 -2.70 31.04
C ARG A 468 10.76 -1.28 30.91
N ASN A 469 11.54 -0.26 31.22
CA ASN A 469 11.13 1.14 31.13
C ASN A 469 10.86 1.56 29.67
N ALA A 470 11.72 1.16 28.73
CA ALA A 470 11.52 1.42 27.31
C ALA A 470 10.24 0.75 26.79
N PHE A 471 10.02 -0.53 27.13
CA PHE A 471 8.81 -1.27 26.80
C PHE A 471 7.55 -0.61 27.38
N ASN A 472 7.53 -0.35 28.69
CA ASN A 472 6.39 0.23 29.40
C ASN A 472 6.05 1.64 28.90
N THR A 473 7.06 2.42 28.52
CA THR A 473 6.85 3.78 27.99
C THR A 473 6.04 3.72 26.70
N SER A 474 6.49 2.95 25.71
CA SER A 474 5.75 2.80 24.44
C SER A 474 4.39 2.16 24.63
N LEU A 475 4.30 1.10 25.44
CA LEU A 475 3.03 0.45 25.80
C LEU A 475 2.01 1.45 26.36
N SER A 476 2.43 2.25 27.35
CA SER A 476 1.54 3.21 28.02
C SER A 476 1.14 4.38 27.13
N ILE A 477 1.96 4.76 26.15
CA ILE A 477 1.61 5.76 25.15
C ILE A 477 0.45 5.19 24.32
N VAL A 478 0.69 4.05 23.67
CA VAL A 478 -0.28 3.44 22.76
C VAL A 478 -1.61 3.12 23.44
N GLN A 479 -1.58 2.53 24.63
CA GLN A 479 -2.79 2.23 25.41
C GLN A 479 -3.66 3.45 25.72
N ARG A 480 -3.06 4.66 25.75
CA ARG A 480 -3.78 5.91 26.01
C ARG A 480 -4.19 6.64 24.74
N THR A 481 -3.49 6.43 23.64
CA THR A 481 -3.63 7.27 22.44
C THR A 481 -4.25 6.56 21.25
N ALA A 482 -4.12 5.25 21.12
CA ALA A 482 -4.58 4.52 19.95
C ALA A 482 -6.10 4.63 19.75
N GLN A 483 -6.52 4.96 18.54
CA GLN A 483 -7.91 5.05 18.11
C GLN A 483 -8.15 4.13 16.90
N PRO A 484 -8.22 2.80 17.15
CA PRO A 484 -8.33 1.78 16.11
C PRO A 484 -9.61 1.76 15.30
#